data_AF-E6WNC1-F1
#
_entry.id   AF-E6WNC1-F1
#
_cell.length_a   1.000
_cell.length_b   1.000
_cell.length_c   1.000
_cell.angle_alpha   90.00
_cell.angle_beta   90.00
_cell.angle_gamma   90.00
#
_symmetry.space_group_name_H-M   'P 1'
#
loop_
_entity.id
_entity.type
_entity.pdbx_description
1 polymer ?
#
loop_
_entity_poly.entity_id
_entity_poly.type
_entity_poly.pdbx_seq_one_letter_code
_entity_poly.pdbx_strand_id
1 'polypeptide(L)'
;MNSTLRYIGFRLLQVIPTVIIIILLAFGLMKLAPGDLADVIAAQSGGASAEYMHEMRQLYGLDVPLWQQFTHYLNAIFHLNLGYSFLYNSSVSDLIISRLPATLLLALTAIFFALVLGVLLGILAARYRGSWIDGLISVFSTLGFATPLFWIGLLLIVAFSLKLPWLPSGGFSTVGANYVNIWQHIADVLHHLILPAFSLSLFFLSVYVRLRSV
;
A
#
# COMPACT_ATOMS: atom_id res chain seq x y z
N MET A 1 7.20 29.45 24.74
CA MET A 1 6.34 28.69 23.78
C MET A 1 6.87 27.27 23.71
N ASN A 2 6.12 26.28 24.20
CA ASN A 2 6.59 24.92 24.51
C ASN A 2 7.30 24.27 23.31
N SER A 3 8.45 23.65 23.54
CA SER A 3 9.27 22.95 22.53
C SER A 3 8.44 21.96 21.69
N THR A 4 7.48 21.29 22.32
CA THR A 4 6.51 20.39 21.65
C THR A 4 5.62 21.11 20.63
N LEU A 5 5.08 22.28 20.96
CA LEU A 5 4.24 23.07 20.03
C LEU A 5 5.06 23.61 18.86
N ARG A 6 6.30 24.04 19.14
CA ARG A 6 7.24 24.47 18.10
C ARG A 6 7.60 23.31 17.16
N TYR A 7 7.84 22.12 17.70
CA TYR A 7 8.11 20.90 16.92
C TYR A 7 6.90 20.48 16.06
N ILE A 8 5.70 20.45 16.63
CA ILE A 8 4.46 20.14 15.88
C ILE A 8 4.26 21.17 14.76
N GLY A 9 4.44 22.46 15.05
CA GLY A 9 4.35 23.53 14.05
C GLY A 9 5.34 23.34 12.90
N PHE A 10 6.61 23.02 13.19
CA PHE A 10 7.60 22.73 12.15
C PHE A 10 7.25 21.49 11.32
N ARG A 11 6.69 20.44 11.94
CA ARG A 11 6.24 19.24 11.22
C ARG A 11 5.07 19.55 10.29
N LEU A 12 4.08 20.32 10.75
CA LEU A 12 2.96 20.75 9.91
C LEU A 12 3.44 21.62 8.74
N LEU A 13 4.41 22.50 8.98
CA LEU A 13 5.06 23.28 7.92
C LEU A 13 5.79 22.41 6.89
N GLN A 14 6.41 21.29 7.30
CA GLN A 14 7.04 20.32 6.38
C GLN A 14 6.04 19.54 5.53
N VAL A 15 4.79 19.36 6.00
CA VAL A 15 3.72 18.70 5.23
C VAL A 15 3.33 19.53 4.00
N ILE A 16 3.30 20.86 4.13
CA ILE A 16 2.88 21.76 3.05
C ILE A 16 3.68 21.55 1.75
N PRO A 17 5.03 21.70 1.73
CA PRO A 17 5.79 21.48 0.50
C PRO A 17 5.69 20.05 0.00
N THR A 18 5.57 19.07 0.91
CA THR A 18 5.39 17.65 0.54
C THR A 18 4.09 17.44 -0.23
N VAL A 19 2.98 17.96 0.28
CA VAL A 19 1.67 17.87 -0.38
C VAL A 19 1.67 18.60 -1.72
N ILE A 20 2.27 19.79 -1.79
CA ILE A 20 2.40 20.54 -3.04
C ILE A 20 3.16 19.72 -4.08
N ILE A 21 4.30 19.13 -3.71
CA ILE A 21 5.08 18.26 -4.60
C ILE A 21 4.24 17.06 -5.06
N ILE A 22 3.51 16.40 -4.15
CA ILE A 22 2.65 15.25 -4.50
C ILE A 22 1.56 15.65 -5.48
N ILE A 23 0.88 16.78 -5.27
CA ILE A 23 -0.17 17.29 -6.18
C ILE A 23 0.41 17.58 -7.56
N LEU A 24 1.54 18.28 -7.62
CA LEU A 24 2.22 18.62 -8.88
C LEU A 24 2.69 17.36 -9.62
N LEU A 25 3.28 16.40 -8.91
CA LEU A 25 3.70 15.13 -9.49
C LEU A 25 2.51 14.30 -9.95
N ALA A 26 1.44 14.20 -9.17
CA ALA A 26 0.24 13.46 -9.55
C ALA A 26 -0.39 14.05 -10.83
N PHE A 27 -0.56 15.37 -10.88
CA PHE A 27 -1.06 16.05 -12.09
C PHE A 27 -0.11 15.86 -13.28
N GLY A 28 1.19 16.06 -13.06
CA GLY A 28 2.20 15.93 -14.10
C GLY A 28 2.28 14.52 -14.68
N LEU A 29 2.31 13.49 -13.83
CA LEU A 29 2.32 12.09 -14.25
C LEU A 29 1.07 11.72 -15.05
N MET A 30 -0.10 12.21 -14.63
CA MET A 30 -1.35 12.01 -15.38
C MET A 30 -1.31 12.66 -16.77
N LYS A 31 -0.62 13.78 -16.94
CA LYS A 31 -0.47 14.47 -18.24
C LYS A 31 0.66 13.93 -19.11
N LEU A 32 1.65 13.28 -18.51
CA LEU A 32 2.74 12.62 -19.22
C LEU A 32 2.36 11.20 -19.67
N ALA A 33 1.32 10.61 -19.07
CA ALA A 33 0.79 9.33 -19.49
C ALA A 33 0.25 9.42 -20.94
N PRO A 34 0.48 8.40 -21.78
CA PRO A 34 -0.08 8.37 -23.12
C PRO A 34 -1.60 8.19 -23.06
N GLY A 35 -2.33 9.05 -23.76
CA GLY A 35 -3.80 9.08 -23.80
C GLY A 35 -4.43 10.00 -22.75
N ASP A 36 -5.75 10.08 -22.75
CA ASP A 36 -6.54 10.87 -21.81
C ASP A 36 -7.74 10.09 -21.23
N LEU A 37 -8.54 10.76 -20.40
CA LEU A 37 -9.70 10.13 -19.77
C LEU A 37 -10.75 9.66 -20.80
N ALA A 38 -10.94 10.38 -21.90
CA ALA A 38 -11.86 9.95 -22.94
C ALA A 38 -11.40 8.64 -23.58
N ASP A 39 -10.08 8.48 -23.79
CA ASP A 39 -9.50 7.23 -24.32
C ASP A 39 -9.75 6.04 -23.39
N VAL A 40 -9.66 6.26 -22.06
CA VAL A 40 -9.98 5.24 -21.06
C VAL A 40 -11.46 4.85 -21.09
N ILE A 41 -12.36 5.84 -21.20
CA ILE A 41 -13.81 5.60 -21.28
C ILE A 41 -14.16 4.83 -22.55
N ALA A 42 -13.59 5.19 -23.69
CA ALA A 42 -13.80 4.47 -24.95
C ALA A 42 -13.28 3.04 -24.89
N ALA A 43 -12.09 2.82 -24.32
CA ALA A 43 -11.54 1.48 -24.15
C ALA A 43 -12.46 0.58 -23.31
N GLN A 44 -13.04 1.10 -22.22
CA GLN A 44 -13.99 0.35 -21.39
C GLN A 44 -15.33 0.09 -22.08
N SER A 45 -15.74 0.96 -22.99
CA SER A 45 -17.00 0.85 -23.73
C SER A 45 -16.90 -0.05 -24.98
N GLY A 46 -15.72 -0.61 -25.28
CA GLY A 46 -15.48 -1.41 -26.48
C GLY A 46 -15.20 -0.60 -27.75
N GLY A 47 -14.82 0.68 -27.58
CA GLY A 47 -14.63 1.66 -28.65
C GLY A 47 -15.67 2.78 -28.59
N ALA A 48 -15.34 3.93 -29.20
CA ALA A 48 -16.25 5.06 -29.32
C ALA A 48 -16.00 5.80 -30.64
N SER A 49 -17.02 6.50 -31.14
CA SER A 49 -16.88 7.35 -32.32
C SER A 49 -16.01 8.57 -32.02
N ALA A 50 -15.43 9.17 -33.06
CA ALA A 50 -14.59 10.36 -32.90
C ALA A 50 -15.39 11.55 -32.32
N GLU A 51 -16.67 11.66 -32.68
CA GLU A 51 -17.58 12.70 -32.16
C GLU A 51 -17.81 12.52 -30.66
N TYR A 52 -18.13 11.29 -30.21
CA TYR A 52 -18.35 11.00 -28.79
C TYR A 52 -17.07 11.27 -27.98
N MET A 53 -15.92 10.91 -28.53
CA MET A 53 -14.62 11.17 -27.91
C MET A 53 -14.33 12.66 -27.75
N HIS A 54 -14.72 13.48 -28.73
CA HIS A 54 -14.58 14.93 -28.64
C HIS A 54 -15.52 15.51 -27.59
N GLU A 55 -16.77 15.04 -27.55
CA GLU A 55 -17.76 15.45 -26.56
C GLU A 55 -17.30 15.12 -25.13
N MET A 56 -16.75 13.92 -24.90
CA MET A 56 -16.18 13.55 -23.60
C MET A 56 -14.99 14.44 -23.20
N ARG A 57 -14.12 14.80 -24.15
CA ARG A 57 -13.01 15.72 -23.87
C ARG A 57 -13.50 17.09 -23.43
N GLN A 58 -14.53 17.63 -24.07
CA GLN A 58 -15.13 18.90 -23.65
C GLN A 58 -15.81 18.78 -22.28
N LEU A 59 -16.59 17.72 -22.07
CA LEU A 59 -17.34 17.49 -20.83
C LEU A 59 -16.43 17.40 -19.61
N TYR A 60 -15.26 16.77 -19.75
CA TYR A 60 -14.27 16.63 -18.67
C TYR A 60 -13.20 17.73 -18.67
N GLY A 61 -13.33 18.76 -19.51
CA GLY A 61 -12.38 19.87 -19.57
C GLY A 61 -10.96 19.41 -19.92
N LEU A 62 -10.83 18.44 -20.82
CA LEU A 62 -9.53 17.93 -21.29
C LEU A 62 -8.97 18.79 -22.44
N ASP A 63 -9.81 19.60 -23.06
CA ASP A 63 -9.54 20.48 -24.20
C ASP A 63 -9.09 21.90 -23.80
N VAL A 64 -9.28 22.30 -22.54
CA VAL A 64 -8.86 23.62 -22.04
C VAL A 64 -7.34 23.68 -21.79
N PRO A 65 -6.72 24.88 -21.74
CA PRO A 65 -5.29 25.01 -21.45
C PRO A 65 -4.86 24.34 -20.13
N LEU A 66 -3.65 23.78 -20.09
CA LEU A 66 -3.14 23.01 -18.95
C LEU A 66 -3.23 23.73 -17.60
N TRP A 67 -3.04 25.06 -17.59
CA TRP A 67 -3.14 25.84 -16.36
C TRP A 67 -4.58 25.87 -15.82
N GLN A 68 -5.60 25.89 -16.68
CA GLN A 68 -7.01 25.79 -16.27
C GLN A 68 -7.32 24.39 -15.76
N GLN A 69 -6.81 23.35 -16.42
CA GLN A 69 -6.96 21.98 -15.93
C GLN A 69 -6.34 21.81 -14.53
N PHE A 70 -5.19 22.44 -14.29
CA PHE A 70 -4.53 22.41 -12.99
C PHE A 70 -5.31 23.19 -11.92
N THR A 71 -5.87 24.36 -12.24
CA THR A 71 -6.68 25.12 -11.27
C THR A 71 -7.99 24.39 -10.93
N HIS A 72 -8.64 23.76 -11.91
CA HIS A 72 -9.80 22.89 -11.67
C HIS A 72 -9.45 21.70 -10.77
N TYR A 73 -8.32 21.04 -11.05
CA TYR A 73 -7.80 19.94 -10.24
C TYR A 73 -7.50 20.37 -8.80
N LEU A 74 -6.82 21.49 -8.61
CA LEU A 74 -6.57 22.06 -7.28
C LEU A 74 -7.87 22.37 -6.55
N ASN A 75 -8.82 23.04 -7.22
CA ASN A 75 -10.10 23.41 -6.62
C ASN A 75 -10.86 22.16 -6.14
N ALA A 76 -10.86 21.09 -6.94
CA ALA A 76 -11.47 19.81 -6.56
C ALA A 76 -10.82 19.22 -5.29
N ILE A 77 -9.48 19.17 -5.24
CA ILE A 77 -8.74 18.68 -4.07
C ILE A 77 -9.05 19.50 -2.81
N PHE A 78 -9.08 20.83 -2.93
CA PHE A 78 -9.40 21.71 -1.79
C PHE A 78 -10.80 21.48 -1.22
N HIS A 79 -11.74 21.02 -2.05
CA HIS A 79 -13.09 20.64 -1.64
C HIS A 79 -13.22 19.14 -1.29
N LEU A 80 -12.09 18.44 -1.13
CA LEU A 80 -12.02 16.99 -0.87
C LEU A 80 -12.70 16.13 -1.95
N ASN A 81 -12.86 16.69 -3.15
CA ASN A 81 -13.32 15.96 -4.31
C ASN A 81 -12.11 15.35 -5.04
N LEU A 82 -11.84 14.08 -4.75
CA LEU A 82 -10.75 13.31 -5.37
C LEU A 82 -11.10 12.80 -6.78
N GLY A 83 -12.32 13.09 -7.25
CA GLY A 83 -12.81 12.68 -8.56
C GLY A 83 -13.49 11.31 -8.58
N TYR A 84 -13.74 10.84 -9.80
CA TYR A 84 -14.45 9.61 -10.08
C TYR A 84 -13.54 8.59 -10.76
N SER A 85 -13.60 7.34 -10.32
CA SER A 85 -12.91 6.24 -10.97
C SER A 85 -13.84 5.55 -11.95
N PHE A 86 -13.58 5.76 -13.24
CA PHE A 86 -14.35 5.12 -14.31
C PHE A 86 -14.11 3.61 -14.36
N LEU A 87 -12.89 3.16 -14.07
CA LEU A 87 -12.55 1.73 -14.01
C LEU A 87 -13.35 0.95 -12.97
N TYR A 88 -13.61 1.54 -11.81
CA TYR A 88 -14.34 0.90 -10.72
C TYR A 88 -15.79 1.41 -10.58
N ASN A 89 -16.21 2.32 -11.46
CA ASN A 89 -17.53 2.93 -11.46
C ASN A 89 -17.94 3.50 -10.07
N SER A 90 -17.03 4.19 -9.39
CA SER A 90 -17.24 4.73 -8.04
C SER A 90 -16.40 5.96 -7.75
N SER A 91 -16.75 6.74 -6.73
CA SER A 91 -15.91 7.87 -6.29
C SER A 91 -14.56 7.36 -5.78
N VAL A 92 -13.49 8.14 -5.99
CA VAL A 92 -12.14 7.78 -5.51
C VAL A 92 -12.09 7.73 -3.98
N SER A 93 -12.82 8.63 -3.31
CA SER A 93 -12.93 8.65 -1.85
C SER A 93 -13.54 7.35 -1.30
N ASP A 94 -14.62 6.85 -1.90
CA ASP A 94 -15.25 5.60 -1.47
C ASP A 94 -14.32 4.40 -1.69
N LEU A 95 -13.57 4.40 -2.79
CA LEU A 95 -12.56 3.36 -3.04
C LEU A 95 -11.49 3.36 -1.96
N ILE A 96 -10.93 4.52 -1.62
CA ILE A 96 -9.92 4.64 -0.57
C ILE A 96 -10.48 4.13 0.76
N ILE A 97 -11.67 4.58 1.15
CA ILE A 97 -12.32 4.16 2.40
C ILE A 97 -12.58 2.65 2.40
N SER A 98 -13.03 2.08 1.29
CA SER A 98 -13.31 0.63 1.19
C SER A 98 -12.04 -0.24 1.31
N ARG A 99 -10.86 0.27 0.90
CA ARG A 99 -9.59 -0.45 0.98
C ARG A 99 -8.83 -0.20 2.28
N LEU A 100 -9.14 0.89 2.97
CA LEU A 100 -8.45 1.30 4.19
C LEU A 100 -8.43 0.22 5.29
N PRO A 101 -9.54 -0.49 5.62
CA PRO A 101 -9.52 -1.51 6.65
C PRO A 101 -8.54 -2.66 6.37
N ALA A 102 -8.48 -3.13 5.12
CA ALA A 102 -7.56 -4.19 4.74
C ALA A 102 -6.10 -3.74 4.85
N THR A 103 -5.80 -2.52 4.40
CA THR A 103 -4.45 -1.93 4.52
C THR A 103 -4.04 -1.75 5.97
N LEU A 104 -4.94 -1.24 6.82
CA LEU A 104 -4.68 -1.06 8.25
C LEU A 104 -4.46 -2.39 8.95
N LEU A 105 -5.33 -3.38 8.69
CA LEU A 105 -5.18 -4.73 9.23
C LEU A 105 -3.82 -5.31 8.84
N LEU A 106 -3.45 -5.26 7.57
CA LEU A 106 -2.16 -5.75 7.09
C LEU A 106 -0.98 -5.02 7.73
N ALA A 107 -0.98 -3.69 7.74
CA ALA A 107 0.11 -2.89 8.28
C ALA A 107 0.28 -3.14 9.78
N LEU A 108 -0.81 -3.12 10.55
CA LEU A 108 -0.77 -3.33 12.00
C LEU A 108 -0.33 -4.75 12.35
N THR A 109 -0.82 -5.77 11.64
CA THR A 109 -0.40 -7.15 11.86
C THR A 109 1.06 -7.37 11.48
N ALA A 110 1.54 -6.78 10.39
CA ALA A 110 2.96 -6.85 10.01
C ALA A 110 3.87 -6.18 11.05
N ILE A 111 3.49 -4.99 11.54
CA ILE A 111 4.21 -4.29 12.63
C ILE A 111 4.22 -5.15 13.90
N PHE A 112 3.08 -5.71 14.27
CA PHE A 112 2.95 -6.59 15.43
C PHE A 112 3.91 -7.80 15.31
N PHE A 113 3.90 -8.51 14.18
CA PHE A 113 4.82 -9.63 13.96
C PHE A 113 6.28 -9.19 13.97
N ALA A 114 6.60 -8.07 13.33
CA ALA A 114 7.98 -7.56 13.29
C ALA A 114 8.50 -7.23 14.69
N LEU A 115 7.65 -6.63 15.53
CA LEU A 115 7.98 -6.29 16.91
C LEU A 115 8.15 -7.56 17.75
N VAL A 116 7.16 -8.47 17.73
CA VAL A 116 7.21 -9.71 18.53
C VAL A 116 8.41 -10.58 18.12
N LEU A 117 8.54 -10.90 16.83
CA LEU A 117 9.63 -11.76 16.35
C LEU A 117 10.99 -11.05 16.48
N GLY A 118 11.07 -9.77 16.16
CA GLY A 118 12.29 -8.99 16.26
C GLY A 118 12.81 -8.88 17.69
N VAL A 119 11.93 -8.63 18.66
CA VAL A 119 12.29 -8.58 20.09
C VAL A 119 12.69 -9.96 20.59
N LEU A 120 11.93 -11.03 20.28
CA LEU A 120 12.26 -12.40 20.71
C LEU A 120 13.62 -12.85 20.17
N LEU A 121 13.87 -12.65 18.87
CA LEU A 121 15.16 -12.99 18.26
C LEU A 121 16.29 -12.09 18.78
N GLY A 122 16.02 -10.81 19.04
CA GLY A 122 16.97 -9.90 19.66
C GLY A 122 17.39 -10.34 21.07
N ILE A 123 16.43 -10.71 21.92
CA ILE A 123 16.68 -11.26 23.26
C ILE A 123 17.48 -12.57 23.16
N LEU A 124 17.12 -13.45 22.24
CA LEU A 124 17.79 -14.72 22.05
C LEU A 124 19.25 -14.54 21.59
N ALA A 125 19.49 -13.65 20.62
CA ALA A 125 20.83 -13.31 20.16
C ALA A 125 21.67 -12.64 21.25
N ALA A 126 21.07 -11.80 22.10
CA ALA A 126 21.75 -11.18 23.24
C ALA A 126 22.12 -12.21 24.32
N ARG A 127 21.22 -13.15 24.62
CA ARG A 127 21.47 -14.22 25.60
C ARG A 127 22.60 -15.15 25.16
N TYR A 128 22.69 -15.47 23.87
CA TYR A 128 23.68 -16.37 23.31
C TYR A 128 24.76 -15.65 22.50
N ARG A 129 25.12 -14.42 22.93
CA ARG A 129 26.06 -13.54 22.22
C ARG A 129 27.38 -14.25 21.91
N GLY A 130 27.83 -14.15 20.66
CA GLY A 130 29.08 -14.78 20.19
C GLY A 130 29.00 -16.29 19.93
N SER A 131 27.84 -16.93 20.14
CA SER A 131 27.62 -18.32 19.76
C SER A 131 27.14 -18.45 18.30
N TRP A 132 27.06 -19.70 17.81
CA TRP A 132 26.46 -20.00 16.51
C TRP A 132 24.99 -19.57 16.40
N ILE A 133 24.24 -19.50 17.52
CA ILE A 133 22.85 -19.04 17.55
C ILE A 133 22.77 -17.55 17.19
N ASP A 134 23.64 -16.73 17.80
CA ASP A 134 23.77 -15.30 17.45
C ASP A 134 24.18 -15.12 15.97
N GLY A 135 25.11 -15.95 15.50
CA GLY A 135 25.52 -16.00 14.10
C GLY A 135 24.35 -16.30 13.14
N LEU A 136 23.56 -17.35 13.41
CA LEU A 136 22.40 -17.70 12.59
C LEU A 136 21.36 -16.58 12.58
N ILE A 137 20.99 -16.03 13.75
CA ILE A 137 20.01 -14.95 13.84
C ILE A 137 20.49 -13.73 13.03
N SER A 138 21.78 -13.40 13.11
CA SER A 138 22.38 -12.29 12.37
C SER A 138 22.37 -12.52 10.86
N VAL A 139 22.67 -13.74 10.40
CA VAL A 139 22.59 -14.12 8.98
C VAL A 139 21.15 -14.05 8.48
N PHE A 140 20.20 -14.69 9.16
CA PHE A 140 18.78 -14.65 8.78
C PHE A 140 18.22 -13.22 8.74
N SER A 141 18.50 -12.42 9.76
CA SER A 141 18.10 -11.01 9.83
C SER A 141 18.70 -10.19 8.67
N THR A 142 19.94 -10.48 8.27
CA THR A 142 20.61 -9.79 7.16
C THR A 142 20.07 -10.22 5.81
N LEU A 143 19.83 -11.52 5.60
CA LEU A 143 19.20 -12.00 4.38
C LEU A 143 17.79 -11.46 4.20
N GLY A 144 16.99 -11.40 5.27
CA GLY A 144 15.64 -10.82 5.24
C GLY A 144 15.62 -9.35 4.85
N PHE A 145 16.63 -8.58 5.26
CA PHE A 145 16.77 -7.17 4.87
C PHE A 145 17.34 -6.97 3.47
N ALA A 146 18.34 -7.78 3.09
CA ALA A 146 19.06 -7.63 1.83
C ALA A 146 18.26 -8.16 0.63
N THR A 147 17.33 -9.09 0.86
CA THR A 147 16.53 -9.67 -0.21
C THR A 147 15.36 -8.75 -0.57
N PRO A 148 15.08 -8.55 -1.88
CA PRO A 148 13.90 -7.79 -2.29
C PRO A 148 12.62 -8.38 -1.72
N LEU A 149 11.76 -7.53 -1.14
CA LEU A 149 10.54 -7.97 -0.46
C LEU A 149 9.61 -8.78 -1.35
N PHE A 150 9.43 -8.36 -2.62
CA PHE A 150 8.61 -9.09 -3.59
C PHE A 150 9.12 -10.52 -3.82
N TRP A 151 10.44 -10.72 -3.78
CA TRP A 151 11.06 -12.04 -3.98
C TRP A 151 10.76 -12.97 -2.82
N ILE A 152 10.89 -12.48 -1.58
CA ILE A 152 10.48 -13.22 -0.38
C ILE A 152 9.00 -13.59 -0.46
N GLY A 153 8.14 -12.62 -0.80
CA GLY A 153 6.71 -12.86 -0.97
C GLY A 153 6.40 -13.95 -1.99
N LEU A 154 7.06 -13.92 -3.16
CA LEU A 154 6.92 -14.96 -4.19
C LEU A 154 7.37 -16.34 -3.71
N LEU A 155 8.53 -16.43 -3.05
CA LEU A 155 9.03 -17.71 -2.50
C LEU A 155 8.07 -18.30 -1.47
N LEU A 156 7.51 -17.45 -0.60
CA LEU A 156 6.51 -17.87 0.38
C LEU A 156 5.24 -18.38 -0.28
N ILE A 157 4.75 -17.72 -1.33
CA ILE A 157 3.59 -18.20 -2.12
C ILE A 157 3.92 -19.56 -2.77
N VAL A 158 5.10 -19.71 -3.39
CA VAL A 158 5.50 -20.98 -4.01
C VAL A 158 5.57 -22.11 -2.97
N ALA A 159 6.16 -21.85 -1.81
CA ALA A 159 6.29 -22.85 -0.77
C ALA A 159 4.94 -23.22 -0.13
N PHE A 160 4.19 -22.21 0.33
CA PHE A 160 3.03 -22.43 1.19
C PHE A 160 1.68 -22.47 0.47
N SER A 161 1.57 -21.91 -0.74
CA SER A 161 0.33 -21.95 -1.52
C SER A 161 0.38 -23.00 -2.63
N LEU A 162 1.52 -23.14 -3.30
CA LEU A 162 1.63 -24.05 -4.45
C LEU A 162 2.15 -25.44 -4.09
N LYS A 163 3.18 -25.55 -3.24
CA LYS A 163 3.79 -26.85 -2.89
C LYS A 163 3.12 -27.53 -1.70
N LEU A 164 2.81 -26.79 -0.63
CA LEU A 164 2.22 -27.33 0.61
C LEU A 164 0.69 -27.15 0.73
N PRO A 165 0.04 -26.51 -0.25
CA PRO A 165 -1.25 -25.78 -0.11
C PRO A 165 -1.76 -25.49 1.31
N TRP A 166 -0.92 -24.91 2.18
CA TRP A 166 -1.32 -24.54 3.54
C TRP A 166 -2.00 -23.18 3.62
N LEU A 167 -1.60 -22.23 2.76
CA LEU A 167 -2.02 -20.83 2.82
C LEU A 167 -2.44 -20.35 1.44
N PRO A 168 -3.44 -19.47 1.32
CA PRO A 168 -3.87 -18.93 0.04
C PRO A 168 -2.79 -18.04 -0.59
N SER A 169 -2.76 -17.97 -1.92
CA SER A 169 -1.74 -17.22 -2.66
C SER A 169 -1.96 -15.70 -2.68
N GLY A 170 -3.15 -15.24 -2.31
CA GLY A 170 -3.51 -13.82 -2.27
C GLY A 170 -5.01 -13.59 -2.13
N GLY A 171 -5.41 -12.31 -2.11
CA GLY A 171 -6.78 -11.88 -1.84
C GLY A 171 -7.03 -11.52 -0.38
N PHE A 172 -8.14 -10.83 -0.11
CA PHE A 172 -8.57 -10.49 1.26
C PHE A 172 -9.29 -11.65 1.94
N SER A 173 -10.05 -12.41 1.15
CA SER A 173 -10.82 -13.57 1.58
C SER A 173 -11.10 -14.47 0.37
N THR A 174 -11.51 -15.71 0.61
CA THR A 174 -11.92 -16.66 -0.43
C THR A 174 -13.10 -16.08 -1.24
N VAL A 175 -12.91 -15.98 -2.56
CA VAL A 175 -13.94 -15.46 -3.48
C VAL A 175 -15.06 -16.49 -3.64
N GLY A 176 -16.31 -16.04 -3.52
CA GLY A 176 -17.49 -16.91 -3.66
C GLY A 176 -17.77 -17.82 -2.45
N ALA A 177 -17.03 -17.66 -1.35
CA ALA A 177 -17.31 -18.38 -0.12
C ALA A 177 -18.59 -17.85 0.56
N ASN A 178 -19.52 -18.76 0.85
CA ASN A 178 -20.72 -18.45 1.61
C ASN A 178 -20.45 -18.65 3.10
N TYR A 179 -20.04 -17.58 3.79
CA TYR A 179 -19.82 -17.62 5.23
C TYR A 179 -21.16 -17.67 5.96
N VAL A 180 -21.37 -18.75 6.73
CA VAL A 180 -22.58 -18.90 7.56
C VAL A 180 -22.48 -18.05 8.83
N ASN A 181 -21.26 -17.87 9.35
CA ASN A 181 -20.98 -17.15 10.58
C ASN A 181 -19.79 -16.18 10.42
N ILE A 182 -19.78 -15.11 11.20
CA ILE A 182 -18.69 -14.12 11.21
C ILE A 182 -17.33 -14.75 11.54
N TRP A 183 -17.30 -15.77 12.39
CA TRP A 183 -16.08 -16.48 12.77
C TRP A 183 -15.41 -17.19 11.60
N GLN A 184 -16.19 -17.70 10.64
CA GLN A 184 -15.64 -18.33 9.44
C GLN A 184 -14.99 -17.27 8.55
N HIS A 185 -15.63 -16.11 8.41
CA HIS A 185 -15.06 -15.00 7.67
C HIS A 185 -13.77 -14.47 8.30
N ILE A 186 -13.74 -14.29 9.63
CA ILE A 186 -12.54 -13.86 10.35
C ILE A 186 -11.40 -14.89 10.18
N ALA A 187 -11.70 -16.18 10.33
CA ALA A 187 -10.70 -17.23 10.16
C ALA A 187 -10.12 -17.23 8.74
N ASP A 188 -10.97 -17.07 7.72
CA ASP A 188 -10.54 -16.98 6.33
C ASP A 188 -9.67 -15.74 6.08
N VAL A 189 -10.07 -14.57 6.57
CA VAL A 189 -9.27 -13.34 6.46
C VAL A 189 -7.92 -13.50 7.17
N LEU A 190 -7.89 -14.08 8.38
CA LEU A 190 -6.64 -14.36 9.09
C LEU A 190 -5.75 -15.33 8.31
N HIS A 191 -6.33 -16.34 7.67
CA HIS A 191 -5.62 -17.30 6.83
C HIS A 191 -4.96 -16.62 5.62
N HIS A 192 -5.68 -15.67 4.99
CA HIS A 192 -5.16 -14.83 3.91
C HIS A 192 -4.10 -13.82 4.36
N LEU A 193 -4.14 -13.42 5.63
CA LEU A 193 -3.26 -12.41 6.19
C LEU A 193 -1.86 -12.92 6.52
N ILE A 194 -1.70 -14.21 6.84
CA ILE A 194 -0.44 -14.79 7.36
C ILE A 194 0.74 -14.54 6.42
N LEU A 195 0.62 -14.92 5.14
CA LEU A 195 1.73 -14.77 4.19
C LEU A 195 2.17 -13.31 3.97
N PRO A 196 1.27 -12.38 3.59
CA PRO A 196 1.66 -11.01 3.34
C PRO A 196 2.15 -10.31 4.62
N ALA A 197 1.52 -10.56 5.77
CA ALA A 197 1.96 -9.96 7.04
C ALA A 197 3.33 -10.49 7.48
N PHE A 198 3.57 -11.80 7.35
CA PHE A 198 4.87 -12.39 7.66
C PHE A 198 5.96 -11.88 6.71
N SER A 199 5.68 -11.84 5.41
CA SER A 199 6.60 -11.29 4.40
C SER A 199 7.02 -9.86 4.72
N LEU A 200 6.05 -8.97 4.99
CA LEU A 200 6.32 -7.59 5.40
C LEU A 200 7.09 -7.52 6.71
N SER A 201 6.77 -8.39 7.68
CA SER A 201 7.42 -8.39 8.99
C SER A 201 8.91 -8.73 8.90
N LEU A 202 9.34 -9.60 7.97
CA LEU A 202 10.75 -9.99 7.82
C LEU A 202 11.66 -8.81 7.48
N PHE A 203 11.15 -7.86 6.69
CA PHE A 203 11.88 -6.64 6.37
C PHE A 203 12.14 -5.80 7.63
N PHE A 204 11.10 -5.57 8.43
CA PHE A 204 11.17 -4.77 9.66
C PHE A 204 11.87 -5.50 10.82
N LEU A 205 11.79 -6.82 10.88
CA LEU A 205 12.44 -7.66 11.89
C LEU A 205 13.94 -7.39 11.96
N SER A 206 14.57 -7.15 10.80
CA SER A 206 16.00 -6.85 10.73
C SER A 206 16.40 -5.57 11.47
N VAL A 207 15.51 -4.58 11.51
CA VAL A 207 15.71 -3.32 12.24
C VAL A 207 15.62 -3.59 13.74
N TYR A 208 14.59 -4.33 14.18
CA TYR A 208 14.35 -4.61 15.59
C TYR A 208 15.39 -5.54 16.23
N VAL A 209 15.85 -6.57 15.52
CA VAL A 209 16.93 -7.47 16.00
C VAL A 209 18.24 -6.71 16.23
N ARG A 210 18.50 -5.66 15.44
CA ARG A 210 19.74 -4.86 15.51
C ARG A 210 19.70 -3.75 16.56
N LEU A 211 18.55 -3.47 17.18
CA LEU A 211 18.50 -2.49 18.29
C LEU A 211 19.41 -2.87 19.47
N ARG A 212 19.93 -4.10 19.53
CA ARG A 212 20.98 -4.53 20.47
C ARG A 212 22.33 -3.81 20.32
N SER A 213 22.56 -3.07 19.23
CA SER A 213 23.89 -2.51 18.88
C SER A 213 24.11 -1.05 19.27
N VAL A 214 23.40 -0.55 20.28
CA VAL A 214 23.67 0.76 20.91
C VAL A 214 24.06 0.55 22.37
#